data_AF-A0A923YDV0-F1
#
_entry.id   AF-A0A923YDV0-F1
#
_cell.length_a   1.000
_cell.length_b   1.000
_cell.length_c   1.000
_cell.angle_alpha   90.00
_cell.angle_beta   90.00
_cell.angle_gamma   90.00
#
_symmetry.space_group_name_H-M   'P 1'
#
loop_
_entity.id
_entity.type
_entity.pdbx_description
1 polymer ?
#
loop_
_entity_poly.entity_id
_entity_poly.type
_entity_poly.pdbx_seq_one_letter_code
_entity_poly.pdbx_strand_id
1 'polypeptide(L)'
;MKEAVVEVTQRIRERSAFTRSAYLARVDAMIARPRGTDRMGCANVAHAFAAMPGADKLRIVAERAPNLAVVTSYNDMLSAHQPYESFPALLRDEAHKLGATVQVAGGVPAMCDGVTQGLPGMELSLFSRDTIAFATAIALTHDVFDGALLLGVCDKIVPGLLIGALHFGHLPCVFVPAGP
;
A
#
# COMPACT_ATOMS: atom_id res chain seq x y z
N MET A 1 23.82 -20.67 -8.86
CA MET A 1 22.47 -20.41 -9.44
C MET A 1 22.36 -21.24 -10.71
N LYS A 2 21.21 -21.84 -11.02
CA LYS A 2 21.06 -22.62 -12.26
C LYS A 2 21.32 -21.72 -13.48
N GLU A 3 22.04 -22.20 -14.48
CA GLU A 3 22.45 -21.43 -15.66
C GLU A 3 21.24 -20.78 -16.37
N ALA A 4 20.16 -21.53 -16.56
CA ALA A 4 18.92 -21.01 -17.13
C ALA A 4 18.32 -19.82 -16.35
N VAL A 5 18.46 -19.78 -15.02
CA VAL A 5 17.98 -18.64 -14.21
C VAL A 5 18.81 -17.41 -14.48
N VAL A 6 20.13 -17.56 -14.66
CA VAL A 6 21.03 -16.45 -15.00
C VAL A 6 20.70 -15.90 -16.38
N GLU A 7 20.56 -16.78 -17.37
CA GLU A 7 20.24 -16.40 -18.76
C GLU A 7 18.89 -15.66 -18.85
N VAL A 8 17.83 -16.21 -18.25
CA VAL A 8 16.51 -15.57 -18.25
C VAL A 8 16.54 -14.23 -17.51
N THR A 9 17.26 -14.14 -16.39
CA THR A 9 17.44 -12.89 -15.64
C THR A 9 18.13 -11.83 -16.48
N GLN A 10 19.20 -12.21 -17.18
CA GLN A 10 19.94 -11.29 -18.05
C GLN A 10 19.07 -10.79 -19.20
N ARG A 11 18.32 -11.70 -19.85
CA ARG A 11 17.37 -11.33 -20.91
C ARG A 11 16.29 -10.37 -20.41
N ILE A 12 15.79 -10.54 -19.18
CA ILE A 12 14.82 -9.60 -18.58
C ILE A 12 15.47 -8.23 -18.35
N ARG A 13 16.70 -8.19 -17.80
CA ARG A 13 17.44 -6.93 -17.57
C ARG A 13 17.64 -6.16 -18.86
N GLU A 14 18.12 -6.82 -19.91
CA GLU A 14 18.36 -6.21 -21.21
C GLU A 14 17.07 -5.69 -21.83
N ARG A 15 16.02 -6.52 -21.88
CA ARG A 15 14.72 -6.13 -22.45
C ARG A 15 14.05 -4.99 -21.68
N SER A 16 14.26 -4.90 -20.37
CA SER A 16 13.62 -3.88 -19.52
C SER A 16 14.51 -2.68 -19.22
N ALA A 17 15.74 -2.61 -19.74
CA ALA A 17 16.74 -1.62 -19.35
C ALA A 17 16.20 -0.17 -19.46
N PHE A 18 15.57 0.16 -20.59
CA PHE A 18 15.00 1.48 -20.82
C PHE A 18 13.84 1.80 -19.86
N THR A 19 12.84 0.92 -19.76
CA THR A 19 11.65 1.16 -18.92
C THR A 19 11.97 1.13 -17.44
N ARG A 20 12.90 0.28 -17.00
CA ARG A 20 13.38 0.24 -15.62
C ARG A 20 14.14 1.51 -15.25
N SER A 21 14.99 2.02 -16.14
CA SER A 21 15.72 3.28 -15.91
C SER A 21 14.74 4.45 -15.79
N ALA A 22 13.76 4.54 -16.68
CA ALA A 22 12.71 5.56 -16.61
C ALA A 22 11.85 5.46 -15.33
N TYR A 23 11.59 4.24 -14.85
CA TYR A 23 10.90 4.02 -13.59
C TYR A 23 11.74 4.51 -12.40
N LEU A 24 13.02 4.11 -12.32
CA LEU A 24 13.90 4.50 -11.23
C LEU A 24 14.14 6.00 -11.18
N ALA A 25 14.31 6.67 -12.34
CA ALA A 25 14.41 8.12 -12.38
C ALA A 25 13.20 8.84 -11.77
N ARG A 26 11.98 8.30 -11.95
CA ARG A 26 10.77 8.83 -11.30
C ARG A 26 10.77 8.57 -9.80
N VAL A 27 11.22 7.39 -9.36
CA VAL A 27 11.35 7.05 -7.94
C VAL A 27 12.35 7.98 -7.26
N ASP A 28 13.54 8.16 -7.84
CA ASP A 28 14.58 9.04 -7.31
C ASP A 28 14.12 10.50 -7.24
N ALA A 29 13.40 10.97 -8.26
CA ALA A 29 12.81 12.31 -8.26
C ALA A 29 11.78 12.50 -7.14
N MET A 30 11.02 11.46 -6.79
CA MET A 30 10.06 11.51 -5.67
C MET A 30 10.76 11.47 -4.31
N ILE A 31 11.80 10.62 -4.16
CA ILE A 31 12.62 10.55 -2.93
C ILE A 31 13.30 11.89 -2.64
N ALA A 32 13.75 12.61 -3.69
CA ALA A 32 14.42 13.90 -3.54
C ALA A 32 13.51 15.04 -3.07
N ARG A 33 12.18 14.85 -3.05
CA ARG A 33 11.23 15.88 -2.59
C ARG A 33 11.29 16.01 -1.06
N PRO A 34 11.15 17.22 -0.51
CA PRO A 34 10.83 17.37 0.92
C PRO A 34 9.57 16.59 1.29
N ARG A 35 9.43 16.22 2.57
CA ARG A 35 8.25 15.52 3.10
C ARG A 35 6.98 16.25 2.68
N GLY A 36 5.95 15.50 2.28
CA GLY A 36 4.74 16.13 1.74
C GLY A 36 4.04 17.03 2.76
N THR A 37 4.04 16.66 4.04
CA THR A 37 3.54 17.51 5.14
C THR A 37 4.24 18.87 5.23
N ASP A 38 5.52 18.94 4.86
CA ASP A 38 6.31 20.18 4.90
C ASP A 38 6.07 21.05 3.64
N ARG A 39 5.53 20.45 2.57
CA ARG A 39 5.18 21.14 1.31
C ARG A 39 3.73 21.57 1.22
N MET A 40 2.86 21.02 2.08
CA MET A 40 1.43 21.28 2.06
C MET A 40 1.06 22.58 2.77
N GLY A 41 -0.06 23.18 2.35
CA GLY A 41 -0.65 24.29 3.11
C GLY A 41 -1.23 23.81 4.44
N CYS A 42 -1.28 24.71 5.44
CA CYS A 42 -1.77 24.39 6.79
C CYS A 42 -3.17 23.77 6.80
N ALA A 43 -4.05 24.20 5.90
CA ALA A 43 -5.40 23.63 5.77
C ALA A 43 -5.38 22.15 5.35
N ASN A 44 -4.49 21.77 4.42
CA ASN A 44 -4.36 20.40 3.93
C ASN A 44 -3.82 19.49 5.04
N VAL A 45 -2.77 19.96 5.75
CA VAL A 45 -2.21 19.26 6.92
C VAL A 45 -3.26 19.07 8.01
N ALA A 46 -4.05 20.12 8.29
CA ALA A 46 -5.12 20.03 9.27
C ALA A 46 -6.19 19.00 8.87
N HIS A 47 -6.58 18.93 7.59
CA HIS A 47 -7.55 17.93 7.11
C HIS A 47 -7.02 16.50 7.22
N ALA A 48 -5.77 16.26 6.82
CA ALA A 48 -5.17 14.93 6.84
C ALA A 48 -5.11 14.32 8.26
N PHE A 49 -4.98 15.17 9.28
CA PHE A 49 -4.75 14.73 10.66
C PHE A 49 -5.88 15.11 11.63
N ALA A 50 -6.97 15.72 11.17
CA ALA A 50 -8.04 16.25 12.04
C ALA A 50 -8.60 15.19 13.00
N ALA A 51 -8.83 13.98 12.50
CA ALA A 51 -9.42 12.87 13.25
C ALA A 51 -8.41 12.10 14.13
N MET A 52 -7.10 12.39 14.02
CA MET A 52 -6.09 11.71 14.83
C MET A 52 -6.09 12.20 16.29
N PRO A 53 -5.64 11.38 17.25
CA PRO A 53 -5.37 11.85 18.62
C PRO A 53 -4.40 13.04 18.62
N GLY A 54 -4.57 13.97 19.58
CA GLY A 54 -3.74 15.17 19.65
C GLY A 54 -2.23 14.88 19.74
N ALA A 55 -1.85 13.83 20.48
CA ALA A 55 -0.46 13.39 20.59
C ALA A 55 0.12 12.95 19.24
N ASP A 56 -0.67 12.26 18.40
CA ASP A 56 -0.22 11.81 17.08
C ASP A 56 -0.02 12.98 16.10
N LYS A 57 -0.89 13.99 16.16
CA LYS A 57 -0.73 15.21 15.36
C LYS A 57 0.62 15.89 15.64
N LEU A 58 0.97 15.97 16.92
CA LEU A 58 2.22 16.58 17.37
C LEU A 58 3.45 15.76 16.91
N ARG A 59 3.38 14.42 17.00
CA ARG A 59 4.42 13.52 16.48
C ARG A 59 4.68 13.73 15.00
N ILE A 60 3.63 13.81 14.18
CA ILE A 60 3.79 13.94 12.72
C ILE A 60 4.32 15.32 12.32
N VAL A 61 3.70 16.39 12.86
CA VAL A 61 3.94 17.76 12.39
C VAL A 61 5.14 18.40 13.08
N ALA A 62 5.25 18.29 14.40
CA ALA A 62 6.31 18.95 15.16
C ALA A 62 7.55 18.06 15.27
N GLU A 63 7.38 16.79 15.62
CA GLU A 63 8.50 15.85 15.84
C GLU A 63 8.97 15.17 14.55
N ARG A 64 8.21 15.33 13.46
CA ARG A 64 8.51 14.75 12.14
C ARG A 64 8.66 13.23 12.17
N ALA A 65 7.92 12.57 13.06
CA ALA A 65 7.90 11.13 13.17
C ALA A 65 7.28 10.46 11.92
N PRO A 66 7.65 9.22 11.59
CA PRO A 66 7.09 8.49 10.46
C PRO A 66 5.58 8.25 10.62
N ASN A 67 4.83 8.48 9.55
CA ASN A 67 3.41 8.15 9.44
C ASN A 67 3.18 7.08 8.38
N LEU A 68 2.64 5.93 8.77
CA LEU A 68 2.47 4.77 7.90
C LEU A 68 1.02 4.66 7.40
N ALA A 69 0.87 4.45 6.10
CA ALA A 69 -0.42 4.10 5.50
C ALA A 69 -0.78 2.64 5.78
N VAL A 70 -2.07 2.37 5.96
CA VAL A 70 -2.67 1.03 5.83
C VAL A 70 -3.63 1.04 4.65
N VAL A 71 -3.39 0.17 3.68
CA VAL A 71 -4.37 -0.15 2.62
C VAL A 71 -4.90 -1.55 2.90
N THR A 72 -6.20 -1.65 3.20
CA THR A 72 -6.80 -2.90 3.67
C THR A 72 -7.82 -3.47 2.69
N SER A 73 -7.76 -4.77 2.50
CA SER A 73 -8.76 -5.55 1.76
C SER A 73 -9.81 -6.17 2.70
N TYR A 74 -10.06 -5.55 3.85
CA TYR A 74 -11.03 -6.02 4.83
C TYR A 74 -12.44 -6.13 4.23
N ASN A 75 -13.04 -7.30 4.44
CA ASN A 75 -14.47 -7.48 4.52
C ASN A 75 -14.76 -8.57 5.56
N ASP A 76 -15.97 -8.56 6.10
CA ASP A 76 -16.45 -9.52 7.09
C ASP A 76 -16.91 -10.85 6.46
N MET A 77 -17.31 -10.81 5.19
CA MET A 77 -17.86 -11.95 4.45
C MET A 77 -16.81 -13.01 4.09
N LEU A 78 -15.57 -12.63 3.79
CA LEU A 78 -14.51 -13.56 3.42
C LEU A 78 -13.65 -13.88 4.65
N SER A 79 -13.63 -15.15 5.04
CA SER A 79 -12.86 -15.62 6.20
C SER A 79 -11.38 -15.22 6.17
N ALA A 80 -10.75 -15.26 4.99
CA ALA A 80 -9.36 -14.88 4.80
C ALA A 80 -9.07 -13.38 5.03
N HIS A 81 -10.11 -12.53 5.02
CA HIS A 81 -10.00 -11.08 5.17
C HIS A 81 -10.55 -10.58 6.51
N GLN A 82 -11.39 -11.36 7.19
CA GLN A 82 -11.98 -11.00 8.47
C GLN A 82 -10.94 -10.57 9.53
N PRO A 83 -9.75 -11.21 9.66
CA PRO A 83 -8.76 -10.78 10.65
C PRO A 83 -8.35 -9.30 10.53
N TYR A 84 -8.44 -8.73 9.32
CA TYR A 84 -8.10 -7.32 9.08
C TYR A 84 -9.03 -6.32 9.78
N GLU A 85 -10.17 -6.75 10.35
CA GLU A 85 -11.00 -5.91 11.21
C GLU A 85 -10.19 -5.34 12.39
N SER A 86 -9.38 -6.19 13.03
CA SER A 86 -8.66 -5.87 14.27
C SER A 86 -7.23 -5.38 14.03
N PHE A 87 -6.62 -5.72 12.89
CA PHE A 87 -5.21 -5.44 12.61
C PHE A 87 -4.85 -3.94 12.67
N PRO A 88 -5.65 -2.99 12.15
CA PRO A 88 -5.30 -1.57 12.22
C PRO A 88 -5.09 -1.06 13.64
N ALA A 89 -5.80 -1.61 14.64
CA ALA A 89 -5.60 -1.23 16.04
C ALA A 89 -4.27 -1.78 16.56
N LEU A 90 -4.00 -3.07 16.34
CA LEU A 90 -2.74 -3.72 16.73
C LEU A 90 -1.52 -3.03 16.09
N LEU A 91 -1.62 -2.68 14.81
CA LEU A 91 -0.57 -1.98 14.08
C LEU A 91 -0.31 -0.57 14.64
N ARG A 92 -1.36 0.15 15.04
CA ARG A 92 -1.22 1.46 15.70
C ARG A 92 -0.49 1.32 17.03
N ASP A 93 -0.89 0.37 17.86
CA ASP A 93 -0.29 0.16 19.17
C ASP A 93 1.21 -0.18 19.05
N GLU A 94 1.60 -1.04 18.11
CA GLU A 94 3.02 -1.35 17.88
C GLU A 94 3.80 -0.18 17.28
N ALA A 95 3.22 0.54 16.30
CA ALA A 95 3.87 1.71 15.73
C ALA A 95 4.12 2.79 16.78
N HIS A 96 3.16 3.01 17.69
CA HIS A 96 3.29 3.98 18.77
C HIS A 96 4.43 3.66 19.73
N LYS A 97 4.67 2.38 20.03
CA LYS A 97 5.82 1.93 20.85
C LYS A 97 7.16 2.23 20.18
N LEU A 98 7.18 2.28 18.85
CA LEU A 98 8.35 2.60 18.03
C LEU A 98 8.43 4.08 17.64
N GLY A 99 7.54 4.92 18.18
CA GLY A 99 7.52 6.36 17.90
C GLY A 99 6.94 6.74 16.52
N ALA A 100 6.28 5.82 15.82
CA ALA A 100 5.60 6.07 14.55
C ALA A 100 4.09 6.16 14.73
N THR A 101 3.38 6.66 13.71
CA THR A 101 1.92 6.67 13.64
C THR A 101 1.41 5.84 12.48
N VAL A 102 0.16 5.38 12.54
CA VAL A 102 -0.49 4.61 11.48
C VAL A 102 -1.87 5.17 11.20
N GLN A 103 -2.20 5.35 9.93
CA GLN A 103 -3.54 5.71 9.46
C GLN A 103 -4.03 4.72 8.40
N VAL A 104 -5.31 4.35 8.46
CA VAL A 104 -5.94 3.65 7.34
C VAL A 104 -6.12 4.66 6.22
N ALA A 105 -5.35 4.49 5.15
CA ALA A 105 -5.34 5.37 3.98
C ALA A 105 -6.49 5.04 3.02
N GLY A 106 -6.95 3.79 3.01
CA GLY A 106 -8.10 3.37 2.22
C GLY A 106 -8.40 1.89 2.33
N GLY A 107 -9.62 1.54 1.91
CA GLY A 107 -10.05 0.17 1.67
C GLY A 107 -10.00 -0.16 0.18
N VAL A 108 -9.67 -1.40 -0.16
CA VAL A 108 -9.77 -1.94 -1.53
C VAL A 108 -10.81 -3.05 -1.55
N PRO A 109 -11.53 -3.26 -2.68
CA PRO A 109 -12.48 -4.35 -2.75
C PRO A 109 -11.76 -5.69 -2.63
N ALA A 110 -12.43 -6.66 -2.01
CA ALA A 110 -11.97 -8.03 -1.90
C ALA A 110 -13.05 -8.98 -2.39
N MET A 111 -12.66 -9.88 -3.28
CA MET A 111 -13.49 -10.98 -3.74
C MET A 111 -12.74 -12.29 -3.59
N CYS A 112 -13.47 -13.40 -3.50
CA CYS A 112 -12.89 -14.73 -3.40
C CYS A 112 -13.27 -15.56 -4.61
N ASP A 113 -12.25 -15.94 -5.40
CA ASP A 113 -12.42 -16.84 -6.53
C ASP A 113 -13.09 -18.14 -6.08
N GLY A 114 -12.74 -18.68 -4.92
CA GLY A 114 -13.37 -19.89 -4.36
C GLY A 114 -14.87 -19.75 -4.09
N VAL A 115 -15.37 -18.54 -3.81
CA VAL A 115 -16.82 -18.27 -3.66
C VAL A 115 -17.48 -18.08 -5.03
N THR A 116 -16.81 -17.43 -5.98
CA THR A 116 -17.39 -17.09 -7.28
C THR A 116 -17.17 -18.14 -8.36
N GLN A 117 -16.31 -19.13 -8.14
CA GLN A 117 -15.92 -20.12 -9.15
C GLN A 117 -17.12 -20.89 -9.69
N GLY A 118 -17.30 -20.86 -11.02
CA GLY A 118 -18.46 -21.48 -11.70
C GLY A 118 -19.74 -20.64 -11.67
N LEU A 119 -19.71 -19.42 -11.12
CA LEU A 119 -20.83 -18.49 -11.08
C LEU A 119 -20.52 -17.23 -11.91
N PRO A 120 -21.54 -16.45 -12.33
CA PRO A 120 -21.34 -15.23 -13.14
C PRO A 120 -20.39 -14.21 -12.50
N GLY A 121 -20.31 -14.16 -11.16
CA GLY A 121 -19.38 -13.29 -10.45
C GLY A 121 -17.90 -13.54 -10.79
N MET A 122 -17.54 -14.74 -11.26
CA MET A 122 -16.17 -15.06 -11.67
C MET A 122 -15.70 -14.21 -12.85
N GLU A 123 -16.62 -13.70 -13.67
CA GLU A 123 -16.30 -12.80 -14.79
C GLU A 123 -15.64 -11.50 -14.32
N LEU A 124 -15.84 -11.12 -13.05
CA LEU A 124 -15.22 -9.94 -12.43
C LEU A 124 -13.87 -10.22 -11.76
N SER A 125 -13.45 -11.49 -11.64
CA SER A 125 -12.24 -11.90 -10.91
C SER A 125 -11.00 -11.14 -11.39
N LEU A 126 -10.69 -11.20 -12.69
CA LEU A 126 -9.50 -10.54 -13.21
C LEU A 126 -9.61 -9.01 -13.15
N PHE A 127 -10.79 -8.46 -13.43
CA PHE A 127 -11.03 -7.00 -13.37
C PHE A 127 -10.84 -6.44 -11.95
N SER A 128 -11.10 -7.24 -10.91
CA SER A 128 -10.87 -6.82 -9.52
C SER A 128 -9.42 -6.41 -9.28
N ARG A 129 -8.44 -7.06 -9.91
CA ARG A 129 -7.02 -6.72 -9.77
C ARG A 129 -6.75 -5.26 -10.16
N ASP A 130 -7.25 -4.84 -11.31
CA ASP A 130 -7.02 -3.49 -11.83
C ASP A 130 -7.79 -2.44 -11.00
N THR A 131 -9.00 -2.77 -10.56
CA THR A 131 -9.76 -1.94 -9.61
C THR A 131 -9.01 -1.75 -8.29
N ILE A 132 -8.42 -2.81 -7.75
CA ILE A 132 -7.61 -2.76 -6.53
C ILE A 132 -6.35 -1.93 -6.74
N ALA A 133 -5.70 -2.05 -7.89
CA ALA A 133 -4.52 -1.24 -8.23
C ALA A 133 -4.86 0.26 -8.23
N PHE A 134 -5.96 0.65 -8.87
CA PHE A 134 -6.43 2.04 -8.83
C PHE A 134 -6.79 2.49 -7.42
N ALA A 135 -7.56 1.71 -6.68
CA ALA A 135 -7.96 2.05 -5.31
C ALA A 135 -6.74 2.21 -4.37
N THR A 136 -5.74 1.33 -4.51
CA THR A 136 -4.47 1.42 -3.76
C THR A 136 -3.71 2.70 -4.12
N ALA A 137 -3.60 3.01 -5.40
CA ALA A 137 -2.93 4.23 -5.83
C ALA A 137 -3.64 5.46 -5.27
N ILE A 138 -4.98 5.54 -5.38
CA ILE A 138 -5.81 6.60 -4.81
C ILE A 138 -5.56 6.75 -3.31
N ALA A 139 -5.55 5.65 -2.55
CA ALA A 139 -5.30 5.66 -1.11
C ALA A 139 -3.96 6.34 -0.75
N LEU A 140 -2.91 6.13 -1.56
CA LEU A 140 -1.56 6.65 -1.31
C LEU A 140 -1.32 8.06 -1.86
N THR A 141 -2.24 8.63 -2.64
CA THR A 141 -2.09 9.98 -3.25
C THR A 141 -1.96 11.13 -2.26
N HIS A 142 -2.34 10.92 -1.00
CA HIS A 142 -2.44 11.98 -0.01
C HIS A 142 -1.08 12.61 0.37
N ASP A 143 0.07 12.02 -0.01
CA ASP A 143 1.42 12.60 0.16
C ASP A 143 1.75 12.93 1.64
N VAL A 144 1.15 12.20 2.59
CA VAL A 144 1.36 12.36 4.05
C VAL A 144 1.94 11.11 4.72
N PHE A 145 2.39 10.14 3.92
CA PHE A 145 2.87 8.85 4.40
C PHE A 145 4.36 8.68 4.09
N ASP A 146 5.09 8.10 5.05
CA ASP A 146 6.51 7.77 4.94
C ASP A 146 6.72 6.28 4.59
N GLY A 147 5.64 5.50 4.49
CA GLY A 147 5.62 4.09 4.10
C GLY A 147 4.20 3.52 4.11
N ALA A 148 4.03 2.28 3.65
CA ALA A 148 2.72 1.63 3.60
C ALA A 148 2.72 0.15 4.02
N LEU A 149 1.66 -0.24 4.71
CA LEU A 149 1.31 -1.61 5.05
C LEU A 149 0.14 -2.04 4.16
N LEU A 150 0.35 -3.10 3.39
CA LEU A 150 -0.60 -3.63 2.41
C LEU A 150 -1.24 -4.89 2.98
N LEU A 151 -2.45 -4.76 3.51
CA LEU A 151 -3.20 -5.83 4.15
C LEU A 151 -4.04 -6.55 3.08
N GLY A 152 -3.43 -7.55 2.46
CA GLY A 152 -4.04 -8.30 1.37
C GLY A 152 -3.57 -9.75 1.30
N VAL A 153 -4.53 -10.62 1.03
CA VAL A 153 -4.34 -12.04 0.66
C VAL A 153 -5.18 -12.33 -0.58
N CYS A 154 -5.13 -13.56 -1.11
CA CYS A 154 -5.81 -14.02 -2.33
C CYS A 154 -5.20 -13.54 -3.65
N ASP A 155 -5.51 -14.32 -4.69
CA ASP A 155 -4.88 -14.29 -6.01
C ASP A 155 -4.84 -12.93 -6.71
N LYS A 156 -5.94 -12.17 -6.65
CA LYS A 156 -6.09 -10.91 -7.41
C LYS A 156 -5.76 -9.68 -6.59
N ILE A 157 -5.86 -9.78 -5.27
CA ILE A 157 -5.69 -8.65 -4.35
C ILE A 157 -4.21 -8.33 -4.17
N VAL A 158 -3.36 -9.34 -3.90
CA VAL A 158 -1.92 -9.11 -3.73
C VAL A 158 -1.27 -8.46 -4.97
N PRO A 159 -1.52 -8.95 -6.22
CA PRO A 159 -1.02 -8.26 -7.41
C PRO A 159 -1.62 -6.87 -7.62
N GLY A 160 -2.91 -6.67 -7.31
CA GLY A 160 -3.54 -5.35 -7.40
C GLY A 160 -2.88 -4.33 -6.47
N LEU A 161 -2.71 -4.70 -5.20
CA LEU A 161 -1.99 -3.89 -4.20
C LEU A 161 -0.56 -3.59 -4.66
N LEU A 162 0.16 -4.58 -5.20
CA LEU A 162 1.52 -4.41 -5.70
C LEU A 162 1.57 -3.41 -6.87
N ILE A 163 0.68 -3.53 -7.86
CA ILE A 163 0.64 -2.63 -9.02
C ILE A 163 0.38 -1.19 -8.56
N GLY A 164 -0.58 -0.98 -7.67
CA GLY A 164 -0.88 0.35 -7.12
C GLY A 164 0.28 0.91 -6.29
N ALA A 165 0.88 0.10 -5.41
CA ALA A 165 2.02 0.50 -4.59
C ALA A 165 3.27 0.85 -5.43
N LEU A 166 3.50 0.14 -6.54
CA LEU A 166 4.63 0.44 -7.44
C LEU A 166 4.50 1.81 -8.11
N HIS A 167 3.29 2.38 -8.23
CA HIS A 167 3.11 3.78 -8.64
C HIS A 167 3.72 4.76 -7.64
N PHE A 168 3.77 4.37 -6.36
CA PHE A 168 4.41 5.07 -5.25
C PHE A 168 5.71 4.38 -4.83
N GLY A 169 6.48 3.82 -5.77
CA GLY A 169 7.66 3.00 -5.45
C GLY A 169 8.81 3.70 -4.71
N HIS A 170 8.67 4.99 -4.40
CA HIS A 170 9.53 5.73 -3.48
C HIS A 170 9.17 5.50 -2.00
N LEU A 171 7.95 5.05 -1.72
CA LEU A 171 7.51 4.65 -0.39
C LEU A 171 7.96 3.21 -0.11
N PRO A 172 8.58 2.94 1.05
CA PRO A 172 8.78 1.57 1.50
C PRO A 172 7.42 0.93 1.80
N CYS A 173 7.17 -0.24 1.21
CA CYS A 173 5.91 -0.96 1.36
C CYS A 173 6.15 -2.39 1.86
N VAL A 174 5.29 -2.86 2.77
CA VAL A 174 5.33 -4.23 3.31
C VAL A 174 3.95 -4.87 3.20
N PHE A 175 3.90 -6.12 2.72
CA PHE A 175 2.68 -6.92 2.74
C PHE A 175 2.47 -7.54 4.13
N VAL A 176 1.25 -7.43 4.65
CA VAL A 176 0.83 -7.99 5.94
C VAL A 176 -0.21 -9.07 5.67
N PRO A 177 0.16 -10.35 5.58
CA PRO A 177 -0.80 -11.43 5.36
C PRO A 177 -1.67 -11.63 6.61
N ALA A 178 -2.93 -12.03 6.41
CA ALA A 178 -3.86 -12.36 7.50
C ALA A 178 -3.48 -13.63 8.26
N GLY A 179 -2.70 -14.52 7.63
CA GLY A 179 -2.46 -15.89 8.08
C GLY A 179 -3.25 -16.92 7.26
N PRO A 180 -3.10 -18.22 7.57
CA PRO A 180 -3.90 -19.29 6.98
C PRO A 180 -5.34 -19.32 7.48
#